data_AF-A0A7Y2TW24-F1
#
_entry.id   AF-A0A7Y2TW24-F1
#
_cell.length_a   1.000
_cell.length_b   1.000
_cell.length_c   1.000
_cell.angle_alpha   90.00
_cell.angle_beta   90.00
_cell.angle_gamma   90.00
#
_symmetry.space_group_name_H-M   'P 1'
#
loop_
_entity.id
_entity.type
_entity.pdbx_description
1 polymer ?
#
loop_
_entity_poly.entity_id
_entity_poly.type
_entity_poly.pdbx_seq_one_letter_code
_entity_poly.pdbx_strand_id
1 'polypeptide(L)'
;LEIIEDTTKIWWDLRPSHRYPTIESRICDVSPRLEDTLTLAAMTQCLTRMLWRLSRKNQRWRIYDKFLVGENRWRAQRFGVKGGLIDFGRGQIVSLSELTNELQELVEEDAGILRCTEELARTREIAANGTSSDRQREVYAGRRELGDDHDTALVAVVGHLIEEFTADL
;
A
#
# COMPACT_ATOMS: atom_id res chain seq x y z
N LEU A 1 30.42 4.11 -19.15
CA LEU A 1 29.84 4.90 -18.03
C LEU A 1 29.64 3.94 -16.87
N GLU A 2 30.55 3.97 -15.89
CA GLU A 2 30.46 3.21 -14.62
C GLU A 2 29.44 3.84 -13.66
N ILE A 3 28.28 4.26 -14.17
CA ILE A 3 27.28 4.98 -13.38
C ILE A 3 26.43 4.01 -12.53
N ILE A 4 26.25 2.78 -13.00
CA ILE A 4 25.49 1.73 -12.30
C ILE A 4 26.38 0.50 -12.22
N GLU A 5 26.86 0.20 -11.01
CA GLU A 5 27.73 -0.96 -10.72
C GLU A 5 26.99 -2.29 -10.94
N ASP A 6 25.73 -2.37 -10.49
CA ASP A 6 24.86 -3.52 -10.65
C ASP A 6 23.37 -3.13 -10.55
N THR A 7 22.47 -4.08 -10.84
CA THR A 7 21.02 -3.86 -10.83
C THR A 7 20.44 -3.59 -9.44
N THR A 8 21.15 -3.89 -8.36
CA THR A 8 20.72 -3.59 -6.99
C THR A 8 20.75 -2.10 -6.69
N LYS A 9 21.58 -1.32 -7.41
CA LYS A 9 21.67 0.14 -7.30
C LYS A 9 20.49 0.87 -7.94
N ILE A 10 19.61 0.15 -8.62
CA ILE A 10 18.42 0.70 -9.25
C ILE A 10 17.26 0.73 -8.24
N TRP A 11 16.85 1.93 -7.87
CA TRP A 11 15.75 2.19 -6.93
C TRP A 11 14.41 2.24 -7.66
N TRP A 12 13.90 1.06 -8.00
CA TRP A 12 12.55 0.88 -8.54
C TRP A 12 11.59 0.36 -7.48
N ASP A 13 10.34 0.80 -7.57
CA ASP A 13 9.25 0.34 -6.70
C ASP A 13 8.89 -1.13 -6.90
N LEU A 14 9.10 -1.61 -8.12
CA LEU A 14 8.89 -2.99 -8.51
C LEU A 14 10.07 -3.39 -9.39
N ARG A 15 10.74 -4.50 -9.08
CA ARG A 15 11.86 -4.98 -9.89
C ARG A 15 11.91 -6.50 -10.00
N PRO A 16 12.42 -7.04 -11.12
CA PRO A 16 12.87 -8.42 -11.17
C PRO A 16 14.04 -8.61 -10.21
N SER A 17 14.04 -9.70 -9.45
CA SER A 17 15.20 -10.08 -8.66
C SER A 17 16.29 -10.64 -9.58
N HIS A 18 17.55 -10.26 -9.34
CA HIS A 18 18.70 -10.82 -10.08
C HIS A 18 19.09 -12.21 -9.58
N ARG A 19 18.69 -12.55 -8.35
CA ARG A 19 19.08 -13.78 -7.66
C ARG A 19 17.97 -14.82 -7.60
N TYR A 20 16.72 -14.36 -7.49
CA TYR A 20 15.55 -15.23 -7.36
C TYR A 20 14.62 -15.06 -8.56
N PRO A 21 13.85 -16.08 -8.97
CA PRO A 21 12.86 -15.97 -10.04
C PRO A 21 11.59 -15.26 -9.54
N THR A 22 11.75 -14.05 -8.99
CA THR A 22 10.68 -13.30 -8.32
C THR A 22 10.61 -11.87 -8.85
N ILE A 23 9.44 -11.26 -8.63
CA ILE A 23 9.22 -9.82 -8.74
C ILE A 23 9.15 -9.27 -7.32
N GLU A 24 9.98 -8.29 -7.00
CA GLU A 24 10.11 -7.68 -5.68
C GLU A 24 9.33 -6.36 -5.64
N SER A 25 8.26 -6.30 -4.84
CA SER A 25 7.56 -5.05 -4.50
C SER A 25 8.30 -4.35 -3.35
N ARG A 26 8.63 -3.07 -3.54
CA ARG A 26 9.47 -2.25 -2.65
C ARG A 26 8.88 -0.87 -2.39
N ILE A 27 7.59 -0.70 -2.67
CA ILE A 27 6.90 0.59 -2.54
C ILE A 27 6.36 0.85 -1.13
N CYS A 28 6.19 -0.20 -0.32
CA CYS A 28 5.57 -0.11 0.99
C CYS A 28 6.58 0.25 2.09
N ASP A 29 6.17 1.13 3.00
CA ASP A 29 6.83 1.31 4.28
C ASP A 29 6.55 0.13 5.22
N VAL A 30 7.30 0.04 6.31
CA VAL A 30 7.07 -0.94 7.37
C VAL A 30 5.76 -0.60 8.09
N SER A 31 4.87 -1.59 8.21
CA SER A 31 3.63 -1.45 8.99
C SER A 31 3.85 -1.94 10.42
N PRO A 32 3.40 -1.19 11.45
CA PRO A 32 3.55 -1.63 12.83
C PRO A 32 2.64 -2.82 13.14
N ARG A 33 1.45 -2.90 12.54
CA ARG A 33 0.54 -4.05 12.70
C ARG A 33 0.91 -5.18 11.75
N LEU A 34 0.93 -6.42 12.26
CA LEU A 34 1.22 -7.60 11.46
C LEU A 34 0.12 -7.82 10.43
N GLU A 35 -1.13 -7.64 10.84
CA GLU A 35 -2.30 -7.83 9.98
C GLU A 35 -2.30 -6.88 8.76
N ASP A 36 -1.82 -5.64 8.92
CA ASP A 36 -1.68 -4.69 7.81
C ASP A 36 -0.59 -5.17 6.84
N THR A 37 0.49 -5.76 7.35
CA THR A 37 1.55 -6.38 6.54
C THR A 37 1.02 -7.58 5.75
N LEU A 38 0.25 -8.47 6.39
CA LEU A 38 -0.37 -9.63 5.74
C LEU A 38 -1.35 -9.19 4.66
N THR A 39 -2.14 -8.15 4.91
CA THR A 39 -3.06 -7.55 3.94
C THR A 39 -2.34 -7.06 2.69
N LEU A 40 -1.24 -6.31 2.85
CA LEU A 40 -0.46 -5.79 1.73
C LEU A 40 0.25 -6.92 0.95
N ALA A 41 0.72 -7.95 1.65
CA ALA A 41 1.32 -9.14 1.03
C ALA A 41 0.29 -9.92 0.22
N ALA A 42 -0.90 -10.18 0.78
CA ALA A 42 -2.02 -10.85 0.12
C ALA A 42 -2.44 -10.09 -1.15
N MET A 43 -2.65 -8.77 -1.05
CA MET A 43 -3.00 -7.93 -2.21
C MET A 43 -1.92 -7.99 -3.30
N THR A 44 -0.63 -7.91 -2.93
CA THR A 44 0.48 -8.01 -3.90
C THR A 44 0.49 -9.36 -4.61
N GLN A 45 0.29 -10.47 -3.88
CA GLN A 45 0.23 -11.81 -4.45
C GLN A 45 -0.99 -11.98 -5.37
N CYS A 46 -2.16 -11.53 -4.93
CA CYS A 46 -3.40 -11.55 -5.68
C CYS A 46 -3.29 -10.77 -6.99
N LEU A 47 -2.77 -9.55 -6.96
CA LEU A 47 -2.55 -8.73 -8.17
C LEU A 47 -1.57 -9.40 -9.13
N THR A 48 -0.46 -9.94 -8.61
CA THR A 48 0.53 -10.63 -9.44
C THR A 48 -0.06 -11.86 -10.12
N ARG A 49 -0.81 -12.67 -9.36
CA ARG A 49 -1.49 -13.85 -9.89
C ARG A 49 -2.58 -13.49 -10.90
N MET A 50 -3.37 -12.47 -10.61
CA MET A 50 -4.41 -11.95 -11.51
C MET A 50 -3.80 -11.53 -12.84
N LEU A 51 -2.74 -10.73 -12.83
CA LEU A 51 -2.05 -10.30 -14.05
C LEU A 51 -1.48 -11.47 -14.84
N TRP A 52 -0.90 -12.47 -14.17
CA TRP A 52 -0.42 -13.70 -14.81
C TRP A 52 -1.56 -14.53 -15.41
N ARG A 53 -2.69 -14.68 -14.69
CA ARG A 53 -3.87 -15.39 -15.18
C ARG A 53 -4.44 -14.73 -16.43
N LEU A 54 -4.55 -13.40 -16.45
CA LEU A 54 -5.00 -12.63 -17.60
C LEU A 54 -4.03 -12.74 -18.79
N SER A 55 -2.71 -12.70 -18.54
CA SER A 55 -1.72 -12.83 -19.61
C SER A 55 -1.80 -14.19 -20.31
N ARG A 56 -2.13 -15.26 -19.58
CA ARG A 56 -2.38 -16.60 -20.17
C ARG A 56 -3.60 -16.65 -21.08
N LYS A 57 -4.53 -15.71 -20.94
CA LYS A 57 -5.72 -15.55 -21.80
C LYS A 57 -5.51 -14.49 -22.89
N ASN A 58 -4.28 -14.00 -23.07
CA ASN A 58 -3.94 -12.90 -23.96
C ASN A 58 -4.75 -11.61 -23.70
N GLN A 59 -5.20 -11.42 -22.45
CA GLN A 59 -5.88 -10.21 -22.01
C GLN A 59 -4.84 -9.20 -21.49
N ARG A 60 -5.00 -7.93 -21.88
CA ARG A 60 -4.11 -6.83 -21.52
C ARG A 60 -4.91 -5.61 -21.08
N TRP A 61 -4.26 -4.75 -20.32
CA TRP A 61 -4.82 -3.49 -19.83
C TRP A 61 -4.33 -2.31 -20.66
N ARG A 62 -5.10 -1.22 -20.59
CA ARG A 62 -4.65 0.07 -21.13
C ARG A 62 -3.39 0.50 -20.39
N ILE A 63 -2.34 0.78 -21.15
CA ILE A 63 -1.10 1.36 -20.61
C ILE A 63 -1.32 2.86 -20.51
N TYR A 64 -1.29 3.39 -19.29
CA TYR A 64 -1.30 4.82 -19.03
C TYR A 64 0.12 5.39 -19.02
N ASP A 65 0.22 6.69 -19.31
CA ASP A 65 1.49 7.41 -19.20
C ASP A 65 2.01 7.36 -17.76
N LYS A 66 3.32 7.20 -17.58
CA LYS A 66 3.97 7.19 -16.26
C LYS A 66 3.73 8.47 -15.48
N PHE A 67 3.58 9.60 -16.17
CA PHE A 67 3.22 10.86 -15.56
C PHE A 67 1.86 10.78 -14.83
N LEU A 68 0.86 10.17 -15.46
CA LEU A 68 -0.47 9.99 -14.88
C LEU A 68 -0.44 9.03 -13.68
N VAL A 69 0.33 7.95 -13.78
CA VAL A 69 0.56 7.03 -12.64
C VAL A 69 1.27 7.76 -11.49
N GLY A 70 2.24 8.62 -11.82
CA GLY A 70 2.97 9.46 -10.89
C GLY A 70 2.08 10.44 -10.12
N GLU A 71 1.06 11.01 -10.77
CA GLU A 71 0.09 11.87 -10.11
C GLU A 71 -0.70 11.11 -9.02
N ASN A 72 -1.22 9.93 -9.33
CA ASN A 72 -1.90 9.11 -8.33
C ASN A 72 -0.98 8.68 -7.19
N ARG A 73 0.30 8.41 -7.48
CA ARG A 73 1.29 8.15 -6.44
C ARG A 73 1.48 9.36 -5.53
N TRP A 74 1.64 10.56 -6.08
CA TRP A 74 1.79 11.78 -5.30
C TRP A 74 0.58 12.02 -4.41
N ARG A 75 -0.64 11.82 -4.95
CA ARG A 75 -1.89 11.92 -4.17
C ARG A 75 -1.91 10.95 -2.99
N ALA A 76 -1.53 9.70 -3.22
CA ALA A 76 -1.46 8.69 -2.16
C ALA A 76 -0.45 9.10 -1.07
N GLN A 77 0.73 9.61 -1.44
CA GLN A 77 1.73 10.08 -0.49
C GLN A 77 1.26 11.32 0.30
N ARG A 78 0.58 12.26 -0.36
CA ARG A 78 0.19 13.53 0.26
C ARG A 78 -1.06 13.44 1.12
N PHE A 79 -2.04 12.65 0.69
CA PHE A 79 -3.37 12.62 1.29
C PHE A 79 -3.74 11.27 1.91
N GLY A 80 -2.89 10.26 1.76
CA GLY A 80 -3.17 8.91 2.23
C GLY A 80 -4.48 8.39 1.63
N VAL A 81 -5.26 7.68 2.46
CA VAL A 81 -6.53 7.08 2.05
C VAL A 81 -7.66 8.08 1.83
N LYS A 82 -7.55 9.28 2.41
CA LYS A 82 -8.63 10.28 2.46
C LYS A 82 -8.71 11.14 1.18
N GLY A 83 -7.64 11.19 0.38
CA GLY A 83 -7.57 12.05 -0.81
C GLY A 83 -8.23 11.50 -2.06
N GLY A 84 -8.46 10.17 -2.14
CA GLY A 84 -8.90 9.51 -3.36
C GLY A 84 -7.87 9.56 -4.50
N LEU A 85 -8.10 8.76 -5.54
CA LEU A 85 -7.24 8.65 -6.72
C LEU A 85 -8.02 9.04 -7.98
N ILE A 86 -7.30 9.51 -8.98
CA ILE A 86 -7.86 9.83 -10.28
C ILE A 86 -8.16 8.53 -11.01
N ASP A 87 -9.43 8.31 -11.33
CA ASP A 87 -9.85 7.32 -12.31
C ASP A 87 -9.82 7.97 -13.70
N PHE A 88 -8.85 7.58 -14.52
CA PHE A 88 -8.67 8.13 -15.86
C PHE A 88 -9.72 7.65 -16.87
N GLY A 89 -10.44 6.57 -16.59
CA GLY A 89 -11.58 6.12 -17.39
C GLY A 89 -12.81 6.99 -17.14
N ARG A 90 -13.08 7.31 -15.86
CA ARG A 90 -14.21 8.14 -15.44
C ARG A 90 -13.94 9.64 -15.52
N GLY A 91 -12.66 10.05 -15.56
CA GLY A 91 -12.26 11.46 -15.60
C GLY A 91 -12.55 12.21 -14.29
N GLN A 92 -12.56 11.50 -13.15
CA GLN A 92 -12.86 12.08 -11.84
C GLN A 92 -11.99 11.48 -10.73
N ILE A 93 -11.94 12.15 -9.59
CA ILE A 93 -11.34 11.59 -8.36
C ILE A 93 -12.36 10.66 -7.72
N VAL A 94 -11.94 9.43 -7.41
CA VAL A 94 -12.74 8.39 -6.78
C VAL A 94 -12.16 8.08 -5.41
N SER A 95 -13.04 7.80 -4.44
CA SER A 95 -12.62 7.45 -3.08
C SER A 95 -11.81 6.16 -3.05
N LEU A 96 -10.85 6.04 -2.11
CA LEU A 96 -10.07 4.80 -2.01
C LEU A 96 -10.96 3.61 -1.61
N SER A 97 -12.02 3.83 -0.82
CA SER A 97 -12.97 2.78 -0.43
C SER A 97 -13.67 2.17 -1.65
N GLU A 98 -14.11 3.00 -2.59
CA GLU A 98 -14.74 2.52 -3.83
C GLU A 98 -13.73 1.76 -4.71
N LEU A 99 -12.55 2.35 -4.94
CA LEU A 99 -11.48 1.69 -5.71
C LEU A 99 -11.03 0.37 -5.07
N THR A 100 -11.03 0.28 -3.74
CA THR A 100 -10.68 -0.94 -3.01
C THR A 100 -11.72 -2.03 -3.22
N ASN A 101 -13.01 -1.69 -3.27
CA ASN A 101 -14.06 -2.66 -3.56
C ASN A 101 -13.90 -3.22 -4.98
N GLU A 102 -13.70 -2.36 -5.97
CA GLU A 102 -13.45 -2.78 -7.37
C GLU A 102 -12.19 -3.64 -7.48
N LEU A 103 -11.13 -3.27 -6.75
CA LEU A 103 -9.89 -4.03 -6.74
C LEU A 103 -10.07 -5.42 -6.13
N GLN A 104 -10.89 -5.55 -5.07
CA GLN A 104 -11.20 -6.84 -4.47
C GLN A 104 -12.01 -7.74 -5.41
N GLU A 105 -13.03 -7.18 -6.07
CA GLU A 105 -13.80 -7.92 -7.09
C GLU A 105 -12.88 -8.43 -8.21
N LEU A 106 -11.91 -7.60 -8.63
CA LEU A 106 -10.98 -7.96 -9.69
C LEU A 106 -10.08 -9.15 -9.34
N VAL A 107 -9.71 -9.30 -8.06
CA VAL A 107 -8.78 -10.33 -7.59
C VAL A 107 -9.45 -11.45 -6.79
N GLU A 108 -10.78 -11.51 -6.72
CA GLU A 108 -11.53 -12.48 -5.93
C GLU A 108 -11.16 -13.94 -6.26
N GLU A 109 -11.11 -14.29 -7.56
CA GLU A 109 -10.69 -15.62 -8.02
C GLU A 109 -9.28 -15.98 -7.51
N ASP A 110 -8.38 -14.99 -7.54
CA ASP A 110 -6.98 -15.16 -7.19
C ASP A 110 -6.79 -15.31 -5.67
N ALA A 111 -7.57 -14.56 -4.88
CA ALA A 111 -7.61 -14.68 -3.43
C ALA A 111 -8.15 -16.04 -2.97
N GLY A 112 -9.17 -16.57 -3.63
CA GLY A 112 -9.69 -17.92 -3.34
C GLY A 112 -8.66 -19.02 -3.59
N ILE A 113 -7.87 -18.89 -4.66
CA ILE A 113 -6.81 -19.87 -4.97
C ILE A 113 -5.64 -19.77 -4.00
N LEU A 114 -5.27 -18.56 -3.60
CA LEU A 114 -4.20 -18.29 -2.64
C LEU A 114 -4.63 -18.48 -1.18
N ARG A 115 -5.94 -18.63 -0.92
CA ARG A 115 -6.56 -18.76 0.41
C ARG A 115 -6.25 -17.57 1.32
N CYS A 116 -6.29 -16.37 0.76
CA CYS A 116 -6.01 -15.12 1.47
C CYS A 116 -7.19 -14.13 1.43
N THR A 117 -8.42 -14.64 1.39
CA THR A 117 -9.65 -13.83 1.29
C THR A 117 -9.89 -12.98 2.52
N GLU A 118 -9.49 -13.47 3.70
CA GLU A 118 -9.66 -12.75 4.98
C GLU A 118 -8.70 -11.56 5.07
N GLU A 119 -7.43 -11.78 4.74
CA GLU A 119 -6.41 -10.75 4.66
C GLU A 119 -6.77 -9.69 3.62
N LEU A 120 -7.34 -10.11 2.48
CA LEU A 120 -7.79 -9.17 1.45
C LEU A 120 -8.97 -8.31 1.91
N ALA A 121 -9.92 -8.89 2.67
CA ALA A 121 -11.10 -8.18 3.14
C ALA A 121 -10.72 -6.96 4.00
N ARG A 122 -9.65 -7.07 4.80
CA ARG A 122 -9.10 -6.01 5.66
C ARG A 122 -8.66 -4.75 4.90
N THR A 123 -8.42 -4.81 3.58
CA THR A 123 -8.15 -3.60 2.79
C THR A 123 -9.29 -2.57 2.88
N ARG A 124 -10.55 -3.01 3.07
CA ARG A 124 -11.67 -2.08 3.29
C ARG A 124 -11.53 -1.30 4.59
N GLU A 125 -11.05 -1.96 5.64
CA GLU A 125 -10.85 -1.33 6.94
C GLU A 125 -9.76 -0.27 6.87
N ILE A 126 -8.65 -0.56 6.17
CA ILE A 126 -7.59 0.42 5.95
C ILE A 126 -8.12 1.63 5.17
N ALA A 127 -8.89 1.39 4.10
CA ALA A 127 -9.46 2.46 3.29
C ALA A 127 -10.46 3.33 4.07
N ALA A 128 -11.26 2.73 4.95
CA ALA A 128 -12.29 3.43 5.74
C ALA A 128 -11.73 4.13 6.99
N ASN A 129 -10.84 3.46 7.72
CA ASN A 129 -10.41 3.89 9.06
C ASN A 129 -9.07 4.63 9.06
N GLY A 130 -8.33 4.60 7.95
CA GLY A 130 -7.00 5.21 7.87
C GLY A 130 -5.87 4.24 8.14
N THR A 131 -4.66 4.80 8.12
CA THR A 131 -3.39 4.10 8.18
C THR A 131 -2.68 4.34 9.51
N SER A 132 -1.56 3.65 9.75
CA SER A 132 -0.70 3.99 10.91
C SER A 132 -0.26 5.46 10.88
N SER A 133 -0.03 6.06 9.71
CA SER A 133 0.31 7.48 9.62
C SER A 133 -0.80 8.42 10.13
N ASP A 134 -2.07 8.02 10.01
CA ASP A 134 -3.20 8.78 10.56
C ASP A 134 -3.16 8.71 12.09
N ARG A 135 -3.03 7.50 12.65
CA ARG A 135 -3.00 7.27 14.10
C ARG A 135 -1.80 7.94 14.78
N GLN A 136 -0.62 7.87 14.16
CA GLN A 136 0.58 8.56 14.64
C GLN A 136 0.38 10.08 14.71
N ARG A 137 -0.27 10.67 13.70
CA ARG A 137 -0.56 12.11 13.66
C ARG A 137 -1.59 12.50 14.74
N GLU A 138 -2.59 11.66 14.97
CA GLU A 138 -3.59 11.87 16.02
C GLU A 138 -2.95 11.83 17.42
N VAL A 139 -2.08 10.84 17.70
CA VAL A 139 -1.32 10.78 18.96
C VAL A 139 -0.46 12.01 19.13
N TYR A 140 0.33 12.38 18.11
CA TYR A 140 1.18 13.56 18.17
C TYR A 140 0.36 14.83 18.45
N ALA A 141 -0.71 15.07 17.69
CA ALA A 141 -1.57 16.23 17.86
C ALA A 141 -2.19 16.28 19.26
N GLY A 142 -2.71 15.15 19.76
CA GLY A 142 -3.29 15.07 21.10
C GLY A 142 -2.27 15.38 22.21
N ARG A 143 -1.02 14.90 22.10
CA ARG A 143 0.04 15.26 23.06
C ARG A 143 0.39 16.74 23.01
N ARG A 144 0.46 17.32 21.82
CA ARG A 144 0.70 18.76 21.64
C ARG A 144 -0.42 19.62 22.23
N GLU A 145 -1.68 19.19 22.12
CA GLU A 145 -2.83 19.86 22.73
C GLU A 145 -2.81 19.81 24.27
N LEU A 146 -2.25 18.75 24.85
CA LEU A 146 -2.03 18.62 26.30
C LEU A 146 -0.84 19.45 26.82
N GLY A 147 -0.11 20.13 25.93
CA GLY A 147 0.99 21.03 26.29
C GLY A 147 2.38 20.40 26.28
N ASP A 148 2.51 19.14 25.84
CA ASP A 148 3.82 18.51 25.69
C ASP A 148 4.69 19.24 24.66
N ASP A 149 6.01 19.29 24.91
CA ASP A 149 6.96 19.75 23.91
C ASP A 149 7.10 18.77 22.73
N HIS A 150 7.88 19.15 21.71
CA HIS A 150 7.98 18.38 20.47
C HIS A 150 8.55 16.99 20.71
N ASP A 151 9.62 16.92 21.50
CA ASP A 151 10.34 15.68 21.76
C ASP A 151 9.48 14.72 22.59
N THR A 152 8.78 15.23 23.61
CA THR A 152 7.87 14.44 24.44
C THR A 152 6.71 13.88 23.61
N ALA A 153 6.14 14.68 22.71
CA ALA A 153 5.09 14.23 21.80
C ALA A 153 5.59 13.14 20.83
N LEU A 154 6.83 13.24 20.33
CA LEU A 154 7.44 12.20 19.50
C LEU A 154 7.71 10.91 20.28
N VAL A 155 8.16 11.00 21.54
CA VAL A 155 8.33 9.83 22.40
C VAL A 155 7.01 9.08 22.57
N ALA A 156 5.90 9.80 22.74
CA ALA A 156 4.57 9.19 22.83
C ALA A 156 4.16 8.48 21.52
N VAL A 157 4.50 9.04 20.36
CA VAL A 157 4.27 8.37 19.06
C VAL A 157 5.06 7.05 18.97
N VAL A 158 6.32 7.05 19.42
CA VAL A 158 7.12 5.81 19.46
C VAL A 158 6.51 4.79 20.41
N GLY A 159 6.06 5.22 21.60
CA GLY A 159 5.34 4.36 22.55
C GLY A 159 4.10 3.74 21.92
N HIS A 160 3.30 4.54 21.23
CA HIS A 160 2.12 4.06 20.49
C HIS A 160 2.48 3.04 19.41
N LEU A 161 3.56 3.25 18.66
CA LEU A 161 4.02 2.28 17.64
C LEU A 161 4.45 0.95 18.25
N ILE A 162 5.06 0.97 19.43
CA ILE A 162 5.41 -0.24 20.18
C ILE A 162 4.14 -1.00 20.58
N GLU A 163 3.13 -0.29 21.11
CA GLU A 163 1.84 -0.87 21.45
C GLU A 163 1.15 -1.49 20.23
N GLU A 164 1.13 -0.78 19.09
CA GLU A 164 0.57 -1.29 17.83
C GLU A 164 1.27 -2.58 17.36
N PHE A 165 2.60 -2.65 17.49
CA PHE A 165 3.37 -3.82 17.10
C PHE A 165 3.09 -5.04 17.98
N THR A 166 2.80 -4.82 19.25
CA THR A 166 2.46 -5.89 20.20
C THR A 166 0.99 -6.31 20.15
N ALA A 167 0.10 -5.56 19.49
CA ALA A 167 -1.32 -5.84 19.49
C ALA A 167 -1.70 -7.16 18.77
N ASP A 168 -0.87 -7.58 17.82
CA ASP A 168 -1.09 -8.78 16.99
C ASP A 168 -0.15 -9.96 17.38
N LEU A 169 0.55 -9.87 18.52
CA LEU A 169 1.48 -10.88 19.06
C LEU A 169 0.90 -11.59 20.30
#